data_AF-R6IDL7-F1
#
_entry.id   AF-R6IDL7-F1
#
_cell.length_a   1.000
_cell.length_b   1.000
_cell.length_c   1.000
_cell.angle_alpha   90.00
_cell.angle_beta   90.00
_cell.angle_gamma   90.00
#
_symmetry.space_group_name_H-M   'P 1'
#
loop_
_entity.id
_entity.type
_entity.pdbx_description
1 polymer ?
#
loop_
_entity_poly.entity_id
_entity_poly.type
_entity_poly.pdbx_seq_one_letter_code
_entity_poly.pdbx_strand_id
1 'polypeptide(L)'
;MRNYDENFVEWVAFIQTLKGAGMSLEAIADYINLAKLGEQTCQQRKKILAQARDVLLQKIEALQNMARLADYQLMSYDTVLRPRTDSLVGAFTSA
;
A
#
# COMPACT_ATOMS: atom_id res chain seq x y z
N MET A 1 6.59 18.58 -28.78
CA MET A 1 5.18 18.48 -28.35
C MET A 1 4.98 17.08 -27.77
N ARG A 2 4.45 16.94 -26.55
CA ARG A 2 4.20 15.62 -25.96
C ARG A 2 2.81 15.17 -26.43
N ASN A 3 2.72 14.09 -27.19
CA ASN A 3 1.44 13.54 -27.65
C ASN A 3 0.86 12.62 -26.57
N TYR A 4 -0.36 12.92 -26.15
CA TYR A 4 -1.15 12.14 -25.20
C TYR A 4 -2.24 11.41 -25.98
N ASP A 5 -1.83 10.40 -26.74
CA ASP A 5 -2.77 9.52 -27.44
C ASP A 5 -3.41 8.51 -26.47
N GLU A 6 -4.41 7.75 -26.93
CA GLU A 6 -5.10 6.75 -26.11
C GLU A 6 -4.12 5.71 -25.52
N ASN A 7 -3.11 5.31 -26.30
CA ASN A 7 -2.05 4.42 -25.84
C ASN A 7 -1.28 5.02 -24.66
N PHE A 8 -0.94 6.31 -24.69
CA PHE A 8 -0.29 6.98 -23.58
C PHE A 8 -1.16 6.99 -22.32
N VAL A 9 -2.47 7.23 -22.45
CA VAL A 9 -3.41 7.20 -21.32
C VAL A 9 -3.49 5.80 -20.71
N GLU A 10 -3.58 4.76 -21.51
CA GLU A 10 -3.58 3.36 -21.05
C GLU A 10 -2.28 3.03 -20.29
N TRP A 11 -1.13 3.48 -20.81
CA TRP A 11 0.16 3.29 -20.14
C TRP A 11 0.23 4.00 -18.78
N VAL A 12 -0.31 5.22 -18.67
CA VAL A 12 -0.38 5.94 -17.39
C VAL A 12 -1.28 5.20 -16.40
N ALA A 13 -2.45 4.74 -16.84
CA ALA A 13 -3.38 3.98 -15.99
C ALA A 13 -2.74 2.66 -15.50
N PHE A 14 -1.98 1.98 -16.36
CA PHE A 14 -1.24 0.78 -15.99
C PHE A 14 -0.17 1.09 -14.92
N ILE A 15 0.64 2.14 -15.11
CA ILE A 15 1.64 2.57 -14.12
C ILE A 15 0.99 2.96 -12.79
N GLN A 16 -0.14 3.67 -12.83
CA GLN A 16 -0.90 4.04 -11.63
C GLN A 16 -1.41 2.80 -10.89
N THR A 17 -1.83 1.76 -11.61
CA THR A 17 -2.26 0.49 -11.01
C THR A 17 -1.12 -0.20 -10.28
N LEU A 18 0.05 -0.31 -10.91
CA LEU A 18 1.24 -0.88 -10.29
C LEU A 18 1.69 -0.07 -9.07
N LYS A 19 1.62 1.26 -9.16
CA LYS A 19 1.95 2.14 -8.05
C LYS A 19 0.95 1.97 -6.89
N GLY A 20 -0.34 1.87 -7.18
CA GLY A 20 -1.41 1.62 -6.21
C GLY A 20 -1.27 0.28 -5.50
N ALA A 21 -0.76 -0.74 -6.20
CA ALA A 21 -0.42 -2.04 -5.62
C ALA A 21 0.80 -2.01 -4.67
N GLY A 22 1.44 -0.85 -4.50
CA GLY A 22 2.56 -0.67 -3.58
C GLY A 22 3.94 -0.85 -4.20
N MET A 23 4.04 -0.95 -5.54
CA MET A 23 5.35 -1.02 -6.20
C MET A 23 6.12 0.31 -6.06
N SER A 24 7.45 0.20 -5.96
CA SER A 24 8.34 1.36 -6.06
C SER A 24 8.42 1.85 -7.52
N LEU A 25 8.87 3.09 -7.74
CA LEU A 25 9.02 3.60 -9.10
C LEU A 25 10.13 2.87 -9.85
N GLU A 26 11.15 2.41 -9.14
CA GLU A 26 12.26 1.61 -9.64
C GLU A 26 11.75 0.25 -10.16
N ALA A 27 10.93 -0.47 -9.37
CA ALA A 27 10.36 -1.75 -9.80
C ALA A 27 9.44 -1.61 -11.02
N ILE A 28 8.72 -0.48 -11.13
CA ILE A 28 7.89 -0.17 -12.32
C ILE A 28 8.79 0.11 -13.53
N ALA A 29 9.87 0.88 -13.36
CA ALA A 29 10.82 1.14 -14.43
C ALA A 29 11.48 -0.16 -14.94
N ASP A 30 11.87 -1.05 -14.01
CA ASP A 30 12.41 -2.37 -14.34
C ASP A 30 11.41 -3.21 -15.13
N TYR A 31 10.14 -3.25 -14.71
CA TYR A 31 9.08 -3.94 -15.44
C TYR A 31 8.95 -3.40 -16.88
N ILE A 32 8.95 -2.08 -17.05
CA ILE A 32 8.84 -1.44 -18.37
C ILE A 32 10.06 -1.77 -19.24
N ASN A 33 11.26 -1.73 -18.68
CA ASN A 33 12.48 -2.10 -19.39
C ASN A 33 12.45 -3.56 -19.86
N LEU A 34 11.98 -4.47 -19.00
CA LEU A 34 11.75 -5.86 -19.38
C LEU A 34 10.69 -5.98 -20.48
N ALA A 35 9.60 -5.22 -20.40
CA ALA A 35 8.52 -5.26 -21.39
C ALA A 35 9.00 -4.85 -22.78
N LYS A 36 9.91 -3.85 -22.87
CA LYS A 36 10.53 -3.43 -24.12
C LYS A 36 11.38 -4.50 -24.79
N LEU A 37 11.92 -5.46 -24.02
CA LEU A 37 12.71 -6.54 -24.58
C LEU A 37 11.84 -7.59 -25.30
N GLY A 38 10.56 -7.72 -24.93
CA GLY A 38 9.61 -8.61 -25.61
C GLY A 38 9.27 -9.88 -24.82
N GLU A 39 8.99 -10.96 -25.54
CA GLU A 39 8.42 -12.18 -24.97
C GLU A 39 9.38 -12.96 -24.05
N GLN A 40 10.68 -12.88 -24.30
CA GLN A 40 11.71 -13.57 -23.52
C GLN A 40 11.74 -13.15 -22.04
N THR A 41 11.19 -11.98 -21.69
CA THR A 41 11.13 -11.49 -20.31
C THR A 41 9.78 -11.74 -19.64
N CYS A 42 8.82 -12.40 -20.30
CA CYS A 42 7.48 -12.64 -19.77
C CYS A 42 7.49 -13.26 -18.36
N GLN A 43 8.37 -14.23 -18.12
CA GLN A 43 8.48 -14.87 -16.80
C GLN A 43 9.01 -13.91 -15.73
N GLN A 44 9.98 -13.06 -16.06
CA GLN A 44 10.52 -12.07 -15.14
C GLN A 44 9.47 -11.00 -14.79
N ARG A 45 8.73 -10.54 -15.80
CA ARG A 45 7.60 -9.61 -15.61
C ARG A 45 6.51 -10.19 -14.72
N LYS A 46 6.12 -11.46 -14.94
CA LYS A 46 5.17 -12.16 -14.07
C LYS A 46 5.66 -12.25 -12.63
N LYS A 47 6.95 -12.51 -12.41
CA LYS A 47 7.54 -12.56 -11.07
C LYS A 47 7.43 -11.22 -10.34
N ILE A 48 7.73 -10.11 -11.02
CA ILE A 48 7.59 -8.76 -10.43
C ILE A 48 6.14 -8.51 -9.99
N LEU A 49 5.17 -8.85 -10.84
CA LEU A 49 3.75 -8.68 -10.50
C LEU A 49 3.31 -9.57 -9.34
N ALA A 50 3.80 -10.82 -9.28
CA ALA A 50 3.52 -11.72 -8.16
C ALA A 50 4.09 -11.18 -6.83
N GLN A 51 5.31 -10.66 -6.85
CA GLN A 51 5.92 -10.02 -5.68
C GLN A 51 5.12 -8.78 -5.23
N ALA A 52 4.68 -7.95 -6.18
CA ALA A 52 3.82 -6.80 -5.88
C ALA A 52 2.50 -7.22 -5.21
N ARG A 53 1.87 -8.29 -5.72
CA ARG A 53 0.66 -8.86 -5.11
C ARG A 53 0.93 -9.32 -3.67
N ASP A 54 2.03 -10.02 -3.42
CA ASP A 54 2.33 -10.56 -2.10
C ASP A 54 2.57 -9.42 -1.08
N VAL A 55 3.25 -8.34 -1.49
CA VAL A 55 3.38 -7.12 -0.67
C VAL A 55 2.02 -6.48 -0.38
N LEU A 56 1.14 -6.40 -1.39
CA LEU A 56 -0.19 -5.84 -1.20
C LEU A 56 -1.02 -6.67 -0.20
N LEU A 57 -0.95 -8.00 -0.29
CA LEU A 57 -1.65 -8.90 0.65
C LEU A 57 -1.15 -8.72 2.09
N GLN A 58 0.17 -8.60 2.30
CA GLN A 58 0.74 -8.30 3.62
C GLN A 58 0.24 -6.96 4.18
N LYS A 59 0.13 -5.93 3.32
CA LYS A 59 -0.41 -4.63 3.72
C LYS A 59 -1.89 -4.72 4.10
N ILE A 60 -2.68 -5.48 3.34
CA ILE A 60 -4.11 -5.72 3.65
C ILE A 60 -4.25 -6.39 5.02
N GLU A 61 -3.47 -7.45 5.27
CA GLU A 61 -3.50 -8.15 6.57
C GLU A 61 -3.12 -7.21 7.73
N ALA A 62 -2.07 -6.41 7.57
CA ALA A 62 -1.68 -5.44 8.59
C ALA A 62 -2.78 -4.40 8.87
N LEU A 63 -3.42 -3.87 7.82
CA LEU A 63 -4.53 -2.91 7.95
C LEU A 63 -5.76 -3.54 8.61
N GLN A 64 -6.09 -4.78 8.26
CA GLN A 64 -7.17 -5.52 8.91
C GLN A 64 -6.89 -5.75 10.40
N ASN A 65 -5.64 -6.04 10.78
CA ASN A 65 -5.24 -6.17 12.18
C ASN A 65 -5.40 -4.85 12.94
N MET A 66 -4.99 -3.73 12.33
CA MET A 66 -5.18 -2.40 12.91
C MET A 66 -6.66 -2.04 13.06
N ALA A 67 -7.49 -2.37 12.07
CA ALA A 67 -8.94 -2.15 12.14
C ALA A 67 -9.55 -2.90 13.32
N ARG A 68 -9.19 -4.18 13.52
CA ARG A 68 -9.66 -4.96 14.68
C ARG A 68 -9.24 -4.36 16.03
N LEU A 69 -8.05 -3.80 16.11
CA LEU A 69 -7.60 -3.10 17.32
C LEU A 69 -8.41 -1.83 17.55
N ALA A 70 -8.68 -1.06 16.49
CA ALA A 70 -9.53 0.13 16.57
C ALA A 70 -10.96 -0.23 16.99
N ASP A 71 -11.52 -1.33 16.48
CA ASP A 71 -12.84 -1.85 16.89
C ASP A 71 -12.85 -2.16 18.39
N TYR A 72 -11.83 -2.87 18.89
CA TYR A 72 -11.71 -3.13 20.33
C TYR A 72 -11.59 -1.85 21.15
N GLN A 73 -10.81 -0.87 20.69
CA GLN A 73 -10.66 0.43 21.34
C GLN A 73 -11.98 1.19 21.42
N LEU A 74 -12.80 1.13 20.37
CA LEU A 74 -14.13 1.74 20.34
C LEU A 74 -15.10 1.01 21.26
N MET A 75 -15.14 -0.33 21.22
CA MET A 75 -16.01 -1.14 22.08
C MET A 75 -15.69 -0.97 23.58
N SER A 76 -14.41 -0.78 23.91
CA SER A 76 -13.93 -0.62 25.29
C SER A 76 -13.65 0.83 25.67
N TYR A 77 -14.15 1.81 24.90
CA TYR A 77 -13.79 3.21 25.06
C TYR A 77 -14.03 3.73 26.48
N ASP A 78 -15.27 3.63 26.97
CA ASP A 78 -15.65 4.22 28.26
C ASP A 78 -15.08 3.48 29.47
N THR A 79 -14.82 2.18 29.31
CA THR A 79 -14.46 1.26 30.39
C THR A 79 -12.96 1.03 30.52
N VAL A 80 -12.21 1.12 29.42
CA VAL A 80 -10.77 0.84 29.38
C VAL A 80 -10.00 2.03 28.83
N LEU A 81 -10.35 2.51 27.63
CA LEU A 81 -9.50 3.46 26.92
C LEU A 81 -9.50 4.84 27.59
N ARG A 82 -10.68 5.41 27.85
CA ARG A 82 -10.85 6.74 28.46
C ARG A 82 -10.21 6.84 29.85
N PRO A 83 -10.51 5.95 30.83
CA PRO A 83 -9.86 6.04 32.14
C PRO A 83 -8.33 5.95 32.07
N ARG A 84 -7.81 5.13 31.16
CA ARG A 84 -6.37 5.01 30.92
C ARG A 84 -5.80 6.29 30.31
N THR A 85 -6.48 6.91 29.34
CA THR A 85 -6.01 8.15 28.71
C THR A 85 -6.07 9.31 29.69
N ASP A 86 -7.15 9.45 30.46
CA ASP A 86 -7.28 10.48 31.50
C ASP A 86 -6.16 10.39 32.54
N SER A 87 -5.84 9.17 33.00
CA SER A 87 -4.73 8.93 33.93
C SER A 87 -3.37 9.32 33.33
N LEU A 88 -3.10 8.93 32.07
CA LEU A 88 -1.86 9.27 31.38
C LEU A 88 -1.71 10.79 31.21
N VAL A 89 -2.76 11.51 30.81
CA VAL A 89 -2.73 12.97 30.62
C VAL A 89 -2.61 13.69 31.97
N GLY A 90 -3.28 13.20 33.01
CA GLY A 90 -3.16 13.73 34.37
C GLY A 90 -1.71 13.71 34.89
N ALA A 91 -0.93 12.68 34.54
CA ALA A 91 0.47 12.58 34.93
C ALA A 91 1.37 13.66 34.30
N PHE A 92 1.00 14.22 33.14
CA PHE A 92 1.76 15.30 32.48
C PHE A 92 1.34 16.71 32.89
N THR A 93 0.14 16.86 33.44
CA THR A 93 -0.46 18.17 33.78
C THR A 93 -0.34 18.52 35.25
N SER A 94 0.17 17.60 36.08
CA SER A 94 0.37 17.78 37.52
C SER A 94 1.76 18.33 37.90
N ALA A 95 2.47 19.01 36.98
CA ALA A 95 3.77 19.64 37.17
C ALA A 95 3.68 21.14 36.85
#